data_AF-A0AAN4EWU8-F1
#
_entry.id   AF-A0AAN4EWU8-F1
#
_cell.length_a   1.000
_cell.length_b   1.000
_cell.length_c   1.000
_cell.angle_alpha   90.00
_cell.angle_beta   90.00
_cell.angle_gamma   90.00
#
_symmetry.space_group_name_H-M   'P 1'
#
loop_
_entity.id
_entity.type
_entity.pdbx_description
1 polymer ?
#
loop_
_entity_poly.entity_id
_entity_poly.type
_entity_poly.pdbx_seq_one_letter_code
_entity_poly.pdbx_strand_id
1 'polypeptide(L)' 'MRLINRGNQQSPLARQACDIALATHHDRYGDYGRSKMKETYTVRVEGVKVWVEVVNRKASYVATAMTGMRRLRALPGQIS' A
#
# COMPACT_ATOMS: atom_id res chain seq x y z
N MET A 1 -14.97 5.38 2.48
CA MET A 1 -13.89 4.37 2.64
C MET A 1 -12.62 5.10 3.06
N ARG A 2 -11.92 4.71 4.15
CA ARG A 2 -10.74 5.47 4.62
C ARG A 2 -9.47 5.08 3.85
N LEU A 3 -8.76 6.05 3.29
CA LEU A 3 -7.47 5.84 2.62
C LEU A 3 -6.33 5.93 3.64
N ILE A 4 -5.55 4.86 3.77
CA ILE A 4 -4.44 4.77 4.74
C ILE A 4 -3.14 4.52 3.98
N ASN A 5 -2.27 5.52 3.99
CA ASN A 5 -0.92 5.41 3.46
C ASN A 5 0.04 4.89 4.55
N ARG A 6 0.60 3.70 4.35
CA ARG A 6 1.68 3.11 5.18
C ARG A 6 3.06 3.18 4.52
N GLY A 7 3.23 4.03 3.51
CA GLY A 7 4.54 4.37 2.96
C GLY A 7 5.48 4.83 4.09
N ASN A 8 6.72 4.34 4.06
CA ASN A 8 7.71 4.68 5.08
C ASN A 8 7.87 6.21 5.17
N GLN A 9 7.82 6.79 6.37
CA GLN A 9 8.02 8.23 6.58
C GLN A 9 9.39 8.71 6.08
N GLN A 10 10.38 7.82 6.03
CA GLN A 10 11.75 8.14 5.60
C GLN A 10 11.91 8.21 4.07
N SER A 11 10.93 7.73 3.28
CA SER A 11 11.01 7.76 1.81
C SER A 11 9.82 8.54 1.23
N PRO A 12 10.02 9.80 0.81
CA PRO A 12 8.96 10.61 0.22
C PRO A 12 8.41 9.98 -1.08
N LEU A 13 9.26 9.33 -1.87
CA LEU A 13 8.88 8.58 -3.08
C LEU A 13 7.88 7.46 -2.78
N ALA A 14 8.13 6.68 -1.72
CA ALA A 14 7.24 5.60 -1.31
C ALA A 14 5.86 6.13 -0.89
N ARG A 15 5.84 7.29 -0.24
CA ARG A 15 4.60 7.95 0.19
C ARG A 15 3.79 8.43 -1.01
N GLN A 16 4.41 9.13 -1.96
CA GLN A 16 3.76 9.56 -3.20
C GLN A 16 3.23 8.37 -4.01
N ALA A 17 4.02 7.30 -4.13
CA ALA A 17 3.59 6.09 -4.81
C ALA A 17 2.34 5.47 -4.16
N CYS A 18 2.30 5.42 -2.82
CA CYS A 18 1.12 4.96 -2.08
C CYS A 18 -0.10 5.84 -2.30
N ASP A 19 0.05 7.17 -2.32
CA ASP A 19 -1.07 8.09 -2.52
C ASP A 19 -1.67 7.94 -3.92
N ILE A 20 -0.82 7.81 -4.95
CA ILE A 20 -1.25 7.56 -6.33
C ILE A 20 -1.98 6.20 -6.44
N ALA A 21 -1.42 5.16 -5.82
CA ALA A 21 -2.05 3.84 -5.81
C ALA A 21 -3.42 3.85 -5.09
N LEU A 22 -3.54 4.55 -3.96
CA LEU A 22 -4.81 4.71 -3.24
C LEU A 22 -5.85 5.47 -4.08
N ALA A 23 -5.44 6.56 -4.72
CA ALA A 23 -6.32 7.34 -5.59
C ALA A 23 -6.82 6.48 -6.77
N THR A 24 -5.91 5.76 -7.43
CA THR A 24 -6.24 4.87 -8.56
C THR A 24 -7.19 3.75 -8.14
N HIS A 25 -6.94 3.13 -6.98
CA HIS A 25 -7.78 2.05 -6.47
C HIS A 25 -9.17 2.57 -6.06
N HIS A 26 -9.22 3.75 -5.45
CA HIS A 26 -10.48 4.39 -5.08
C HIS A 26 -11.28 4.85 -6.30
N ASP A 27 -10.64 5.37 -7.34
CA ASP A 27 -11.30 5.73 -8.59
C ASP A 27 -11.93 4.50 -9.26
N ARG A 28 -11.20 3.38 -9.28
CA ARG A 28 -11.67 2.11 -9.88
C ARG A 28 -12.82 1.45 -9.13
N TYR A 29 -12.79 1.44 -7.79
CA TYR A 29 -13.72 0.65 -6.98
C TYR A 29 -14.66 1.48 -6.09
N GLY A 30 -14.44 2.80 -6.02
CA GLY A 30 -15.16 3.71 -5.13
C GLY A 30 -15.12 3.28 -3.68
N ASP A 31 -16.27 3.41 -3.01
CA ASP A 31 -16.47 2.95 -1.63
C ASP A 31 -16.81 1.45 -1.52
N TYR A 32 -16.93 0.73 -2.63
CA TYR A 32 -17.50 -0.62 -2.69
C TYR A 32 -16.49 -1.72 -3.05
N GLY A 33 -15.19 -1.52 -2.75
CA GLY A 33 -14.18 -2.54 -3.03
C GLY A 33 -14.53 -3.91 -2.43
N ARG A 34 -14.31 -4.98 -3.20
CA ARG A 34 -14.45 -6.36 -2.72
C ARG A 34 -13.57 -6.59 -1.49
N SER A 35 -14.20 -6.87 -0.35
CA SER A 35 -13.52 -7.03 0.93
C SER A 35 -12.51 -8.19 0.88
N LYS A 36 -11.34 -8.02 1.51
CA LYS A 36 -10.24 -9.00 1.59
C LYS A 36 -9.43 -9.27 0.30
N MET A 37 -9.55 -8.45 -0.75
CA MET A 37 -8.60 -8.51 -1.87
C MET A 37 -7.33 -7.69 -1.59
N LYS A 38 -6.21 -8.22 -2.08
CA LYS A 38 -4.92 -7.53 -2.18
C LYS A 38 -4.68 -7.26 -3.66
N GLU A 39 -4.39 -6.02 -4.02
CA GLU A 39 -4.07 -5.65 -5.39
C GLU A 39 -2.72 -4.95 -5.42
N THR A 40 -1.86 -5.39 -6.34
CA THR A 40 -0.51 -4.84 -6.49
C THR A 40 -0.52 -3.83 -7.62
N TYR A 41 -0.15 -2.60 -7.31
CA TYR A 41 0.02 -1.50 -8.24
C TYR A 41 1.49 -1.29 -8.54
N THR A 42 1.78 -1.03 -9.81
CA THR A 42 3.06 -0.49 -10.23
C THR A 42 2.90 1.01 -10.44
N VAL A 43 3.59 1.82 -9.65
CA VAL A 43 3.59 3.28 -9.77
C VAL A 43 4.99 3.75 -10.15
N ARG A 44 5.08 4.62 -11.15
CA ARG A 44 6.35 5.29 -11.49
C ARG A 44 6.36 6.67 -10.84
N VAL A 45 7.33 6.93 -9.97
CA VAL A 45 7.53 8.23 -9.30
C VAL A 45 8.97 8.65 -9.55
N GLU A 46 9.16 9.84 -10.12
CA GLU A 46 10.49 10.42 -10.41
C GLU A 46 11.46 9.46 -11.13
N GLY A 47 10.94 8.68 -12.09
CA GLY A 47 11.73 7.71 -12.87
C GLY A 47 11.97 6.37 -12.18
N VAL A 48 11.57 6.20 -10.92
CA VAL A 48 11.70 4.96 -10.16
C VAL A 48 10.40 4.17 -10.19
N LYS A 49 10.49 2.88 -10.55
CA LYS A 49 9.35 1.94 -10.51
C LYS A 49 9.15 1.44 -9.08
N VAL A 50 8.07 1.88 -8.43
CA VAL A 50 7.69 1.46 -7.09
C VAL A 50 6.52 0.50 -7.16
N TRP A 51 6.64 -0.63 -6.49
CA TRP A 51 5.54 -1.57 -6.30
C TRP A 51 4.78 -1.21 -5.04
N VAL A 52 3.45 -1.15 -5.09
CA VAL A 52 2.58 -0.80 -3.96
C VAL A 52 1.50 -1.86 -3.82
N GLU A 53 1.40 -2.48 -2.64
CA GLU A 53 0.30 -3.37 -2.30
C GLU A 53 -0.83 -2.56 -1.65
N VAL A 54 -2.03 -2.57 -2.25
CA VAL A 54 -3.25 -2.00 -1.66
C VAL A 54 -4.09 -3.14 -1.10
N VAL A 55 -4.34 -3.10 0.20
CA VAL A 55 -5.16 -4.09 0.91
C VAL A 55 -6.50 -3.48 1.24
N ASN A 56 -7.57 -4.11 0.81
CA ASN A 56 -8.92 -3.72 1.18
C ASN A 56 -9.32 -4.35 2.53
N ARG A 57 -9.58 -3.49 3.52
CA ARG A 57 -10.18 -3.80 4.82
C ARG A 57 -11.65 -3.39 4.83
N LYS A 58 -12.42 -3.91 5.77
CA LYS A 58 -13.88 -3.67 5.90
C LYS A 58 -14.33 -2.21 5.72
N ALA A 59 -13.52 -1.23 6.14
CA ALA A 59 -13.82 0.20 5.99
C ALA A 59 -12.59 1.03 5.57
N SER A 60 -11.52 0.40 5.09
CA SER A 60 -10.29 1.14 4.74
C SER A 60 -9.49 0.47 3.62
N TYR A 61 -8.91 1.28 2.74
CA TYR A 61 -7.84 0.86 1.85
C TYR A 61 -6.49 1.19 2.48
N VAL A 62 -5.59 0.22 2.52
CA VAL A 62 -4.25 0.38 3.08
C VAL A 62 -3.22 0.18 1.99
N ALA A 63 -2.51 1.23 1.59
CA ALA A 63 -1.39 1.13 0.66
C ALA A 63 -0.07 0.95 1.40
N THR A 64 0.71 -0.03 0.95
CA THR A 64 2.04 -0.33 1.45
C THR A 64 3.00 -0.41 0.28
N ALA A 65 3.93 0.54 0.19
CA ALA A 65 5.00 0.51 -0.80
C ALA A 65 5.97 -0.62 -0.46
N MET A 66 6.25 -1.49 -1.44
CA MET A 66 7.27 -2.52 -1.39
C MET A 66 8.64 -1.94 -1.78
N THR A 67 9.05 -0.87 -1.10
CA THR A 67 10.38 -0.27 -1.25
C THR A 67 11.33 -0.94 -0.27
N GLY A 68 12.00 -2.01 -0.69
CA GLY A 68 13.05 -2.67 0.08
C GLY A 68 12.59 -3.29 1.41
N MET A 69 13.57 -3.50 2.31
CA MET A 69 13.51 -4.37 3.49
C MET A 69 12.22 -4.21 4.32
N ARG A 70 11.34 -5.20 4.22
CA ARG A 70 10.07 -5.24 4.96
C ARG A 70 10.41 -5.43 6.44
N ARG A 71 10.00 -4.51 7.32
CA ARG A 71 10.15 -4.68 8.77
C ARG A 71 9.21 -5.80 9.24
N LEU A 72 9.70 -7.04 9.19
CA LEU A 72 8.99 -8.21 9.67
C LEU A 72 8.81 -8.06 11.18
N ARG A 73 7.54 -7.94 11.63
CA ARG A 73 7.21 -7.87 13.07
C ARG A 73 7.08 -9.25 13.72
N ALA A 74 6.91 -10.28 12.90
CA ALA A 74 6.84 -11.67 13.33
C ALA A 74 7.66 -12.48 12.33
N LEU A 75 8.89 -12.80 12.73
CA LEU A 75 9.69 -13.80 12.05
C LEU A 75 9.21 -15.19 12.53
N PRO A 76 9.03 -16.18 11.64
CA PRO A 76 8.79 -17.55 12.07
C PRO A 76 9.94 -17.97 13.00
N GLY A 77 9.62 -18.29 14.25
CA GLY A 77 10.60 -18.63 15.30
C GLY A 77 10.83 -17.56 16.38
N GLN A 78 10.23 -16.37 16.30
CA GLN A 78 10.21 -15.45 17.44
C GLN A 78 9.22 -15.96 18.51
N ILE A 79 9.75 -16.50 19.60
CA ILE A 79 9.00 -16.79 20.83
C ILE A 79 8.83 -15.45 21.56
N SER A 80 7.58 -15.08 21.85
CA SER A 80 7.17 -13.85 22.54
C SER A 80 7.59 -13.82 24.00
#